data_AF-A0A8H3XHX6-F1
#
_entry.id   AF-A0A8H3XHX6-F1
#
_cell.length_a   1.000
_cell.length_b   1.000
_cell.length_c   1.000
_cell.angle_alpha   90.00
_cell.angle_beta   90.00
_cell.angle_gamma   90.00
#
_symmetry.space_group_name_H-M   'P 1'
#
loop_
_entity.id
_entity.type
_entity.pdbx_description
1 polymer ?
#
loop_
_entity_poly.entity_id
_entity_poly.type
_entity_poly.pdbx_seq_one_letter_code
_entity_poly.pdbx_strand_id
1 'polypeptide(L)'
;MENSVLIEKPEDTPMTTLVIDKDDWKWPCFEEWYDDYYDRMERRVKIESININPFVTIYPRGGKPYVEVSSPKLIEILKGILPNKKISDEADEDNPKYSVGARELFHVMEELKNITSSITDLESVVNVKRLIRFLEQEFKQTIKAREIMITHKKVSYEMLWVFYTEKVDVWYRCELSGQQVGGIIASVTEKVRCGRKVFIITINVIKYDGVGFKRCHVVREIDQFDGDVNFSDLPVVPFKLSTSEDFLKESIIANGKQYFKLTQGNQYMNYEGPLLRVRNAWIEKIRADGRVMIDIQSFSTMNPDYPMGDANPPNKCDIKMLKEKNNYLQKGELDQDANYFLAPAVVYGFSFTLKEWGLFEVSKFSNIIFDSDALDHIVMSQNKKNMLEGLVSQYRDPAQSTDCNGIVNGLHLPEKSLDPITNKGNGCIFLCYGPPGTGKTLTAQSVAEHLKLPLWILTVRELGSTPESLETELVKILDIAYTWKAVILLDEADIYLEKRTTIDLIRNTMVGIFLRLLEYYQGVIFLTTNRVITFDDAICSRVNMFLHYPKLGQDDRRQIWSKFIKRANLPIKADEFSDYDLNGREIRNVLHAARLLAKNKGKELTAENVVDVIKIIQEFKQETNEMKKNND
;
A
#
# COMPACT_ATOMS: atom_id res chain seq x y z
N MET A 1 -31.82 -56.20 -23.88
CA MET A 1 -31.43 -55.46 -25.10
C MET A 1 -30.44 -54.40 -24.64
N GLU A 2 -29.23 -54.84 -24.31
CA GLU A 2 -28.07 -54.85 -25.22
C GLU A 2 -27.69 -53.43 -25.66
N ASN A 3 -26.51 -52.99 -25.22
CA ASN A 3 -25.58 -52.24 -26.05
C ASN A 3 -24.17 -52.53 -25.53
N SER A 4 -23.60 -53.59 -26.10
CA SER A 4 -22.19 -53.92 -26.12
C SER A 4 -21.46 -52.97 -27.06
N VAL A 5 -20.29 -52.47 -26.64
CA VAL A 5 -19.27 -51.93 -27.55
C VAL A 5 -18.05 -52.83 -27.41
N LEU A 6 -17.76 -53.54 -28.51
CA LEU A 6 -16.60 -54.39 -28.70
C LEU A 6 -15.35 -53.53 -28.91
N ILE A 7 -14.28 -53.83 -28.17
CA ILE A 7 -12.91 -53.49 -28.55
C ILE A 7 -12.11 -54.80 -28.44
N GLU A 8 -11.68 -55.31 -29.58
CA GLU A 8 -10.81 -56.49 -29.70
C GLU A 8 -9.43 -56.23 -29.09
N LYS A 9 -8.92 -57.20 -28.32
CA LYS A 9 -7.53 -57.28 -27.84
C LYS A 9 -6.72 -58.20 -28.76
N PRO A 10 -5.41 -57.97 -28.96
CA PRO A 10 -4.48 -59.02 -29.34
C PRO A 10 -4.08 -59.87 -28.12
N GLU A 11 -3.69 -61.09 -28.42
CA GLU A 11 -3.64 -62.30 -27.60
C GLU A 11 -2.56 -62.33 -26.49
N ASP A 12 -2.77 -63.29 -25.57
CA ASP A 12 -1.84 -63.87 -24.59
C ASP A 12 -1.56 -63.17 -23.24
N THR A 13 -2.50 -63.34 -22.30
CA THR A 13 -2.24 -63.73 -20.89
C THR A 13 -3.57 -64.10 -20.21
N PRO A 14 -3.63 -65.15 -19.36
CA PRO A 14 -4.91 -65.57 -18.76
C PRO A 14 -5.40 -64.51 -17.77
N MET A 15 -6.53 -63.87 -18.09
CA MET A 15 -7.27 -63.04 -17.13
C MET A 15 -7.94 -63.93 -16.10
N THR A 16 -7.38 -64.00 -14.89
CA THR A 16 -8.16 -64.38 -13.71
C THR A 16 -9.14 -63.25 -13.45
N THR A 17 -10.31 -63.33 -14.08
CA THR A 17 -11.42 -62.42 -13.83
C THR A 17 -12.03 -62.86 -12.50
N LEU A 18 -11.59 -62.28 -11.40
CA LEU A 18 -12.30 -62.41 -10.12
C LEU A 18 -13.58 -61.59 -10.24
N VAL A 19 -14.65 -62.26 -10.65
CA VAL A 19 -16.02 -61.80 -10.47
C VAL A 19 -16.22 -61.67 -8.96
N ILE A 20 -16.25 -60.45 -8.46
CA ILE A 20 -16.63 -60.18 -7.08
C ILE A 20 -18.13 -60.39 -7.01
N ASP A 21 -18.53 -61.52 -6.41
CA ASP A 21 -19.93 -61.85 -6.19
C ASP A 21 -20.58 -60.83 -5.25
N LYS A 22 -21.86 -60.51 -5.47
CA LYS A 22 -22.61 -59.56 -4.62
C LYS A 22 -22.76 -60.08 -3.18
N ASP A 23 -22.62 -61.39 -2.99
CA ASP A 23 -22.81 -62.08 -1.72
C ASP A 23 -21.52 -62.35 -0.92
N ASP A 24 -20.33 -62.05 -1.48
CA ASP A 24 -19.04 -62.09 -0.75
C ASP A 24 -18.85 -60.89 0.22
N TRP A 25 -19.83 -59.98 0.27
CA TRP A 25 -19.77 -58.75 1.06
C TRP A 25 -20.69 -58.80 2.28
N LYS A 26 -20.43 -59.72 3.20
CA LYS A 26 -20.84 -59.52 4.60
C LYS A 26 -19.80 -58.65 5.29
N TRP A 27 -20.30 -57.54 5.82
CA TRP A 27 -19.57 -56.53 6.59
C TRP A 27 -18.60 -57.18 7.59
N PRO A 28 -17.32 -56.77 7.66
CA PRO A 28 -16.55 -57.04 8.86
C PRO A 28 -17.18 -56.22 9.98
N CYS A 29 -17.78 -56.87 10.96
CA CYS A 29 -18.18 -56.24 12.21
C CYS A 29 -16.93 -55.54 12.78
N PHE A 30 -16.95 -54.23 12.97
CA PHE A 30 -15.87 -53.59 13.71
C PHE A 30 -16.03 -53.97 15.18
N GLU A 31 -14.96 -54.39 15.83
CA GLU A 31 -14.93 -54.52 17.29
C GLU A 31 -14.23 -53.29 17.87
N GLU A 32 -14.89 -52.68 18.84
CA GLU A 32 -14.29 -51.65 19.69
C GLU A 32 -13.42 -52.38 20.71
N TRP A 33 -12.12 -52.15 20.61
CA TRP A 33 -11.14 -52.67 21.54
C TRP A 33 -10.71 -51.53 22.47
N TYR A 34 -10.77 -51.78 23.77
CA TYR A 34 -10.21 -50.86 24.75
C TYR A 34 -8.77 -51.29 25.03
N ASP A 35 -7.82 -50.40 24.77
CA ASP A 35 -6.42 -50.61 25.14
C ASP A 35 -6.20 -50.03 26.54
N ASP A 36 -6.16 -50.93 27.53
CA ASP A 36 -5.93 -50.60 28.95
C ASP A 36 -4.56 -49.97 29.20
N TYR A 37 -3.56 -50.26 28.35
CA TYR A 37 -2.19 -49.75 28.52
C TYR A 37 -2.07 -48.28 28.11
N TYR A 38 -2.78 -47.89 27.04
CA TYR A 38 -2.75 -46.52 26.50
C TYR A 38 -4.02 -45.69 26.80
N ASP A 39 -4.95 -46.20 27.62
CA ASP A 39 -6.24 -45.59 27.98
C ASP A 39 -7.02 -45.03 26.77
N ARG A 40 -7.16 -45.85 25.71
CA ARG A 40 -7.75 -45.42 24.43
C ARG A 40 -8.65 -46.47 23.79
N MET A 41 -9.63 -46.01 23.01
CA MET A 41 -10.48 -46.88 22.19
C MET A 41 -9.92 -47.01 20.77
N GLU A 42 -9.83 -48.25 20.30
CA GLU A 42 -9.44 -48.61 18.95
C GLU A 42 -10.61 -49.28 18.21
N ARG A 43 -10.87 -48.90 16.96
CA ARG A 43 -11.82 -49.62 16.10
C ARG A 43 -11.05 -50.44 15.08
N ARG A 44 -11.23 -51.76 15.14
CA ARG A 44 -10.56 -52.72 14.23
C ARG A 44 -11.57 -53.46 13.38
N VAL A 45 -11.20 -53.76 12.14
CA VAL A 45 -11.99 -54.55 11.17
C VAL A 45 -11.84 -56.04 11.48
N LYS A 46 -12.92 -56.80 11.72
CA LYS A 46 -12.84 -58.25 12.00
C LYS A 46 -12.74 -59.07 10.70
N ILE A 47 -11.58 -59.63 10.36
CA ILE A 47 -11.46 -60.56 9.21
C ILE A 47 -10.59 -61.78 9.58
N GLU A 48 -11.21 -62.96 9.51
CA GLU A 48 -10.58 -64.28 9.45
C GLU A 48 -10.11 -64.55 8.02
N SER A 49 -8.98 -63.96 7.61
CA SER A 49 -8.11 -64.39 6.51
C SER A 49 -7.18 -63.25 6.11
N ILE A 50 -5.96 -63.62 5.79
CA ILE A 50 -4.76 -62.79 5.68
C ILE A 50 -4.95 -61.62 4.70
N ASN A 51 -5.11 -60.42 5.24
CA ASN A 51 -4.62 -59.18 4.65
C ASN A 51 -4.50 -58.13 5.77
N ILE A 52 -3.26 -57.74 6.09
CA ILE A 52 -2.91 -56.81 7.16
C ILE A 52 -3.77 -55.55 7.01
N ASN A 53 -4.52 -55.19 8.05
CA ASN A 53 -5.33 -53.98 8.04
C ASN A 53 -4.39 -52.78 7.75
N PRO A 54 -4.56 -52.04 6.63
CA PRO A 54 -3.57 -51.05 6.22
C PRO A 54 -3.52 -49.83 7.16
N PHE A 55 -4.55 -49.64 7.99
CA PHE A 55 -4.60 -48.57 8.98
C PHE A 55 -5.56 -48.88 10.16
N VAL A 56 -5.32 -48.27 11.31
CA VAL A 56 -6.16 -48.34 12.53
C VAL A 56 -6.63 -46.93 12.87
N THR A 57 -7.89 -46.78 13.27
CA THR A 57 -8.40 -45.49 13.78
C THR A 57 -8.40 -45.48 15.29
N ILE A 58 -7.85 -44.42 15.88
CA ILE A 58 -7.71 -44.26 17.31
C ILE A 58 -8.55 -43.08 17.78
N TYR A 59 -9.31 -43.30 18.84
CA TYR A 59 -10.16 -42.32 19.51
C TYR A 59 -9.59 -42.01 20.90
N PRO A 60 -8.66 -41.05 21.00
CA PRO A 60 -8.07 -40.69 22.28
C PRO A 60 -9.09 -40.00 23.19
N ARG A 61 -9.03 -40.29 24.49
CA ARG A 61 -9.92 -39.73 25.50
C ARG A 61 -9.73 -38.20 25.59
N GLY A 62 -10.75 -37.44 25.19
CA GLY A 62 -10.69 -35.97 25.15
C GLY A 62 -9.88 -35.37 23.98
N GLY A 63 -9.42 -36.21 23.04
CA GLY A 63 -8.68 -35.78 21.85
C GLY A 63 -9.47 -35.94 20.55
N LYS A 64 -8.88 -35.49 19.44
CA LYS A 64 -9.45 -35.67 18.09
C LYS A 64 -9.06 -37.04 17.53
N PRO A 65 -9.95 -37.73 16.79
CA PRO A 65 -9.63 -39.01 16.20
C PRO A 65 -8.51 -38.89 15.17
N TYR A 66 -7.63 -39.89 15.13
CA TYR A 66 -6.54 -39.99 14.17
C TYR A 66 -6.43 -41.41 13.62
N VAL A 67 -5.74 -41.55 12.49
CA VAL A 67 -5.57 -42.79 11.75
C VAL A 67 -4.07 -43.13 11.75
N GLU A 68 -3.72 -44.29 12.32
CA GLU A 68 -2.38 -44.88 12.23
C GLU A 68 -2.32 -45.75 10.98
N VAL A 69 -1.44 -45.41 10.04
CA VAL A 69 -1.23 -46.16 8.81
C VAL A 69 -0.04 -47.09 8.96
N SER A 70 -0.23 -48.37 8.66
CA SER A 70 0.79 -49.42 8.75
C SER A 70 1.28 -49.91 7.37
N SER A 71 0.58 -49.58 6.28
CA SER A 71 0.98 -49.97 4.92
C SER A 71 2.04 -49.02 4.35
N PRO A 72 3.26 -49.48 4.01
CA PRO A 72 4.35 -48.62 3.49
C PRO A 72 3.99 -47.84 2.23
N LYS A 73 3.28 -48.48 1.27
CA LYS A 73 2.83 -47.84 0.03
C LYS A 73 1.80 -46.73 0.28
N LEU A 74 0.88 -46.94 1.25
CA LEU A 74 -0.10 -45.93 1.62
C LEU A 74 0.55 -44.74 2.34
N ILE A 75 1.59 -44.99 3.15
CA ILE A 75 2.39 -43.95 3.78
C ILE A 75 3.08 -43.08 2.73
N GLU A 76 3.66 -43.68 1.68
CA GLU A 76 4.32 -42.95 0.59
C GLU A 76 3.34 -42.01 -0.15
N ILE A 77 2.14 -42.53 -0.49
CA ILE A 77 1.09 -41.74 -1.11
C ILE A 77 0.66 -40.57 -0.20
N LEU A 78 0.42 -40.85 1.08
CA LEU A 78 0.00 -39.82 2.03
C LEU A 78 1.11 -38.79 2.29
N LYS A 79 2.39 -39.18 2.32
CA LYS A 79 3.52 -38.24 2.40
C LYS A 79 3.61 -37.33 1.18
N GLY A 80 3.26 -37.82 -0.01
CA GLY A 80 3.18 -37.00 -1.22
C GLY A 80 2.11 -35.90 -1.14
N ILE A 81 0.99 -36.19 -0.48
CA ILE A 81 -0.16 -35.27 -0.34
C ILE A 81 0.02 -34.35 0.89
N LEU A 82 0.54 -34.89 1.99
CA LEU A 82 0.73 -34.25 3.30
C LEU A 82 2.21 -34.27 3.73
N PRO A 83 3.09 -33.48 3.09
CA PRO A 83 4.55 -33.59 3.27
C PRO A 83 5.08 -33.11 4.64
N ASN A 84 4.34 -32.27 5.38
CA ASN A 84 4.85 -31.57 6.57
C ASN A 84 4.40 -32.17 7.92
N LYS A 85 3.94 -33.43 7.98
CA LYS A 85 3.36 -34.01 9.21
C LYS A 85 4.28 -35.03 9.88
N LYS A 86 4.35 -34.94 11.22
CA LYS A 86 5.22 -35.75 12.09
C LYS A 86 4.87 -37.24 12.02
N ILE A 87 5.91 -38.05 11.87
CA ILE A 87 5.96 -39.43 12.35
C ILE A 87 5.90 -39.33 13.88
N SER A 88 5.08 -40.14 14.57
CA SER A 88 5.01 -40.10 16.03
C SER A 88 6.39 -40.32 16.64
N ASP A 89 6.76 -39.53 17.65
CA ASP A 89 8.03 -39.61 18.39
C ASP A 89 8.18 -40.94 19.20
N GLU A 90 7.23 -41.87 19.07
CA GLU A 90 7.19 -43.23 19.67
C GLU A 90 7.25 -44.33 18.58
N ALA A 91 8.12 -44.18 17.58
CA ALA A 91 8.36 -45.25 16.62
C ALA A 91 9.46 -46.19 17.14
N ASP A 92 9.12 -47.47 17.37
CA ASP A 92 10.10 -48.55 17.37
C ASP A 92 10.92 -48.47 16.07
N GLU A 93 12.25 -48.56 16.17
CA GLU A 93 13.18 -48.49 15.01
C GLU A 93 12.85 -49.51 13.90
N ASP A 94 12.08 -50.56 14.23
CA ASP A 94 11.69 -51.63 13.31
C ASP A 94 10.31 -51.44 12.63
N ASN A 95 9.47 -50.45 13.03
CA ASN A 95 8.14 -50.27 12.43
C ASN A 95 7.59 -48.81 12.51
N PRO A 96 7.91 -47.92 11.55
CA PRO A 96 7.47 -46.52 11.60
C PRO A 96 5.96 -46.39 11.31
N LYS A 97 5.17 -46.16 12.37
CA LYS A 97 3.75 -45.83 12.25
C LYS A 97 3.57 -44.38 11.80
N TYR A 98 2.79 -44.17 10.73
CA TYR A 98 2.46 -42.83 10.23
C TYR A 98 1.06 -42.44 10.72
N SER A 99 0.98 -41.43 11.57
CA SER A 99 -0.27 -41.01 12.21
C SER A 99 -0.79 -39.69 11.62
N VAL A 100 -2.04 -39.69 11.13
CA VAL A 100 -2.68 -38.51 10.53
C VAL A 100 -4.04 -38.25 11.16
N GLY A 101 -4.38 -36.99 11.43
CA GLY A 101 -5.69 -36.65 11.99
C GLY A 101 -6.84 -36.98 11.02
N ALA A 102 -7.96 -37.52 11.53
CA ALA A 102 -9.10 -37.89 10.67
C ALA A 102 -9.69 -36.68 9.92
N ARG A 103 -9.69 -35.50 10.55
CA ARG A 103 -10.11 -34.24 9.91
C ARG A 103 -9.19 -33.83 8.76
N GLU A 104 -7.89 -34.08 8.89
CA GLU A 104 -6.92 -33.75 7.84
C GLU A 104 -7.12 -34.66 6.62
N LEU A 105 -7.33 -35.95 6.87
CA LEU A 105 -7.68 -36.92 5.82
C LEU A 105 -8.98 -36.58 5.10
N PHE A 106 -9.96 -36.02 5.81
CA PHE A 106 -11.20 -35.54 5.21
C PHE A 106 -10.96 -34.44 4.15
N HIS A 107 -10.01 -33.53 4.39
CA HIS A 107 -9.73 -32.43 3.46
C HIS A 107 -9.04 -32.88 2.17
N VAL A 108 -8.23 -33.93 2.23
CA VAL A 108 -7.53 -34.50 1.07
C VAL A 108 -8.33 -35.62 0.39
N MET A 109 -9.56 -35.90 0.84
CA MET A 109 -10.36 -37.01 0.33
C MET A 109 -10.61 -36.92 -1.19
N GLU A 110 -10.81 -35.73 -1.74
CA GLU A 110 -10.98 -35.53 -3.19
C GLU A 110 -9.65 -35.71 -3.96
N GLU A 111 -8.52 -35.29 -3.38
CA GLU A 111 -7.20 -35.55 -3.96
C GLU A 111 -6.88 -37.05 -3.96
N LEU A 112 -7.23 -37.76 -2.89
CA LEU A 112 -7.11 -39.22 -2.81
C LEU A 112 -7.96 -39.91 -3.88
N LYS A 113 -9.19 -39.44 -4.13
CA LYS A 113 -10.05 -39.95 -5.23
C LYS A 113 -9.40 -39.74 -6.59
N ASN A 114 -8.84 -38.55 -6.84
CA ASN A 114 -8.17 -38.24 -8.10
C ASN A 114 -6.92 -39.10 -8.31
N ILE A 115 -6.07 -39.26 -7.30
CA ILE A 115 -4.85 -40.07 -7.37
C ILE A 115 -5.18 -41.55 -7.60
N THR A 116 -6.32 -42.04 -7.10
CA THR A 116 -6.78 -43.42 -7.34
C THR A 116 -6.88 -43.77 -8.82
N SER A 117 -7.16 -42.80 -9.71
CA SER A 117 -7.18 -43.04 -11.16
C SER A 117 -5.79 -43.13 -11.82
N SER A 118 -4.74 -42.66 -11.15
CA SER A 118 -3.37 -42.60 -11.69
C SER A 118 -2.45 -43.71 -11.16
N ILE A 119 -2.89 -44.45 -10.13
CA ILE A 119 -2.11 -45.55 -9.54
C ILE A 119 -2.26 -46.81 -10.42
N THR A 120 -1.12 -47.41 -10.77
CA THR A 120 -1.05 -48.66 -11.55
C THR A 120 -1.00 -49.93 -10.67
N ASP A 121 -0.55 -49.81 -9.42
CA ASP A 121 -0.45 -50.90 -8.45
C ASP A 121 -1.80 -51.25 -7.80
N LEU A 122 -2.26 -52.49 -8.01
CA LEU A 122 -3.57 -52.97 -7.56
C LEU A 122 -3.73 -52.89 -6.03
N GLU A 123 -2.67 -53.21 -5.28
CA GLU A 123 -2.68 -53.20 -3.81
C GLU A 123 -2.87 -51.78 -3.26
N SER A 124 -2.15 -50.81 -3.80
CA SER A 124 -2.29 -49.39 -3.47
C SER A 124 -3.68 -48.85 -3.77
N VAL A 125 -4.26 -49.21 -4.93
CA VAL A 125 -5.64 -48.83 -5.29
C VAL A 125 -6.64 -49.37 -4.28
N VAL A 126 -6.51 -50.64 -3.86
CA VAL A 126 -7.40 -51.24 -2.86
C VAL A 126 -7.26 -50.54 -1.51
N ASN A 127 -6.04 -50.25 -1.06
CA ASN A 127 -5.78 -49.58 0.22
C ASN A 127 -6.30 -48.14 0.25
N VAL A 128 -6.10 -47.36 -0.82
CA VAL A 128 -6.63 -46.00 -0.92
C VAL A 128 -8.16 -45.99 -1.00
N LYS A 129 -8.78 -46.90 -1.78
CA LYS A 129 -10.26 -47.03 -1.82
C LYS A 129 -10.86 -47.42 -0.48
N ARG A 130 -10.19 -48.29 0.29
CA ARG A 130 -10.60 -48.64 1.66
C ARG A 130 -10.57 -47.41 2.57
N LEU A 131 -9.51 -46.60 2.49
CA LEU A 131 -9.39 -45.37 3.26
C LEU A 131 -10.48 -44.35 2.89
N ILE A 132 -10.72 -44.10 1.59
CA ILE A 132 -11.76 -43.19 1.11
C ILE A 132 -13.14 -43.62 1.62
N ARG A 133 -13.48 -44.92 1.47
CA ARG A 133 -14.78 -45.44 1.91
C ARG A 133 -14.97 -45.32 3.42
N PHE A 134 -13.91 -45.51 4.20
CA PHE A 134 -13.93 -45.25 5.64
C PHE A 134 -14.23 -43.78 5.94
N LEU A 135 -13.52 -42.84 5.30
CA LEU A 135 -13.74 -41.40 5.50
C LEU A 135 -15.16 -40.98 5.11
N GLU A 136 -15.71 -41.51 4.02
CA GLU A 136 -17.09 -41.23 3.58
C GLU A 136 -18.13 -41.74 4.58
N GLN A 137 -17.86 -42.85 5.27
CA GLN A 137 -18.74 -43.39 6.31
C GLN A 137 -18.64 -42.57 7.60
N GLU A 138 -17.41 -42.31 8.06
CA GLU A 138 -17.14 -41.57 9.31
C GLU A 138 -17.70 -40.14 9.22
N PHE A 139 -17.45 -39.45 8.10
CA PHE A 139 -17.88 -38.07 7.88
C PHE A 139 -19.22 -37.97 7.13
N LYS A 140 -20.01 -39.03 7.04
CA LYS A 140 -21.29 -39.03 6.29
C LYS A 140 -22.23 -37.90 6.70
N GLN A 141 -22.37 -37.66 8.01
CA GLN A 141 -23.21 -36.56 8.52
C GLN A 141 -22.60 -35.20 8.20
N THR A 142 -21.29 -35.07 8.33
CA THR A 142 -20.53 -33.85 8.01
C THR A 142 -20.63 -33.49 6.53
N ILE A 143 -20.56 -34.46 5.62
CA ILE A 143 -20.70 -34.25 4.17
C ILE A 143 -22.11 -33.71 3.85
N LYS A 144 -23.16 -34.34 4.39
CA LYS A 144 -24.54 -33.86 4.22
C LYS A 144 -24.74 -32.44 4.76
N ALA A 145 -24.22 -32.17 5.96
CA ALA A 145 -24.29 -30.84 6.56
C ALA A 145 -23.55 -29.79 5.70
N ARG A 146 -22.37 -30.14 5.16
CA ARG A 146 -21.59 -29.30 4.25
C ARG A 146 -22.39 -28.92 3.00
N GLU A 147 -23.04 -29.89 2.35
CA GLU A 147 -23.85 -29.63 1.14
C GLU A 147 -25.03 -28.69 1.41
N ILE A 148 -25.73 -28.90 2.53
CA ILE A 148 -26.83 -28.03 2.98
C ILE A 148 -26.31 -26.60 3.25
N MET A 149 -25.18 -26.49 3.93
CA MET A 149 -24.55 -25.21 4.29
C MET A 149 -24.07 -24.42 3.06
N ILE A 150 -23.49 -25.09 2.07
CA ILE A 150 -23.14 -24.47 0.78
C ILE A 150 -24.40 -23.95 0.08
N THR A 151 -25.46 -24.77 0.02
CA THR A 151 -26.71 -24.43 -0.65
C THR A 151 -27.38 -23.21 -0.02
N HIS A 152 -27.41 -23.14 1.32
CA HIS A 152 -28.01 -22.03 2.05
C HIS A 152 -27.05 -20.86 2.31
N LYS A 153 -25.77 -20.98 1.92
CA LYS A 153 -24.70 -20.01 2.20
C LYS A 153 -24.54 -19.65 3.68
N LYS A 154 -24.76 -20.63 4.55
CA LYS A 154 -24.66 -20.50 6.01
C LYS A 154 -23.70 -21.51 6.60
N VAL A 155 -23.19 -21.23 7.78
CA VAL A 155 -22.28 -22.12 8.51
C VAL A 155 -22.50 -22.04 10.02
N SER A 156 -22.35 -23.18 10.69
CA SER A 156 -22.30 -23.25 12.14
C SER A 156 -20.85 -23.24 12.63
N TYR A 157 -20.62 -22.80 13.86
CA TYR A 157 -19.26 -22.71 14.41
C TYR A 157 -18.50 -24.05 14.35
N GLU A 158 -19.16 -25.16 14.72
CA GLU A 158 -18.57 -26.50 14.74
C GLU A 158 -18.22 -27.03 13.33
N MET A 159 -18.73 -26.39 12.27
CA MET A 159 -18.46 -26.74 10.87
C MET A 159 -17.38 -25.85 10.23
N LEU A 160 -16.84 -24.84 10.91
CA LEU A 160 -15.80 -23.96 10.34
C LEU A 160 -14.58 -24.74 9.85
N TRP A 161 -14.12 -25.76 10.59
CA TRP A 161 -12.97 -26.57 10.17
C TRP A 161 -13.18 -27.28 8.81
N VAL A 162 -14.44 -27.51 8.38
CA VAL A 162 -14.76 -28.13 7.09
C VAL A 162 -14.48 -27.21 5.91
N PHE A 163 -14.67 -25.89 6.10
CA PHE A 163 -14.60 -24.88 5.04
C PHE A 163 -13.27 -24.11 5.02
N TYR A 164 -12.61 -24.02 6.17
CA TYR A 164 -11.37 -23.26 6.34
C TYR A 164 -10.20 -24.23 6.46
N THR A 165 -9.63 -24.58 5.32
CA THR A 165 -8.49 -25.49 5.21
C THR A 165 -7.27 -24.77 4.64
N GLU A 166 -6.09 -25.35 4.80
CA GLU A 166 -4.87 -24.83 4.16
C GLU A 166 -5.06 -24.72 2.64
N LYS A 167 -4.39 -23.74 2.02
CA LYS A 167 -4.40 -23.47 0.57
C LYS A 167 -5.76 -23.02 0.00
N VAL A 168 -6.73 -22.65 0.85
CA VAL A 168 -7.99 -22.05 0.39
C VAL A 168 -7.82 -20.55 0.20
N ASP A 169 -8.23 -20.07 -0.97
CA ASP A 169 -8.38 -18.64 -1.26
C ASP A 169 -9.51 -18.04 -0.43
N VAL A 170 -9.18 -17.02 0.36
CA VAL A 170 -10.12 -16.27 1.20
C VAL A 170 -10.00 -14.78 0.93
N TRP A 171 -11.08 -14.05 1.18
CA TRP A 171 -11.01 -12.60 1.33
C TRP A 171 -11.45 -12.18 2.72
N TYR A 172 -10.99 -10.99 3.12
CA TYR A 172 -11.37 -10.35 4.36
C TYR A 172 -11.36 -8.83 4.19
N ARG A 173 -11.96 -8.12 5.15
CA ARG A 173 -11.94 -6.66 5.14
C ARG A 173 -10.67 -6.14 5.82
N CYS A 174 -9.94 -5.26 5.15
CA CYS A 174 -8.83 -4.53 5.75
C CYS A 174 -9.35 -3.64 6.88
N GLU A 175 -8.81 -3.78 8.09
CA GLU A 175 -9.24 -3.00 9.27
C GLU A 175 -8.99 -1.51 9.08
N LEU A 176 -7.92 -1.15 8.36
CA LEU A 176 -7.51 0.24 8.12
C LEU A 176 -8.42 0.94 7.09
N SER A 177 -8.46 0.40 5.87
CA SER A 177 -9.17 1.03 4.75
C SER A 177 -10.64 0.65 4.66
N GLY A 178 -11.02 -0.54 5.14
CA GLY A 178 -12.33 -1.13 4.90
C GLY A 178 -12.46 -1.82 3.54
N GLN A 179 -11.39 -1.84 2.73
CA GLN A 179 -11.37 -2.51 1.42
C GLN A 179 -11.21 -4.02 1.56
N GLN A 180 -11.72 -4.77 0.59
CA GLN A 180 -11.54 -6.22 0.51
C GLN A 180 -10.10 -6.54 0.09
N VAL A 181 -9.50 -7.51 0.77
CA VAL A 181 -8.14 -8.00 0.52
C VAL A 181 -8.19 -9.51 0.39
N GLY A 182 -7.42 -10.04 -0.56
CA GLY A 182 -7.27 -11.48 -0.79
C GLY A 182 -6.16 -12.08 0.06
N GLY A 183 -6.22 -13.39 0.26
CA GLY A 183 -5.21 -14.14 0.97
C GLY A 183 -5.41 -15.63 0.83
N ILE A 184 -4.40 -16.40 1.18
CA ILE A 184 -4.46 -17.87 1.16
C ILE A 184 -4.30 -18.36 2.59
N ILE A 185 -5.19 -19.24 3.05
CA ILE A 185 -5.06 -19.82 4.40
C ILE A 185 -3.74 -20.59 4.50
N ALA A 186 -2.91 -20.17 5.45
CA ALA A 186 -1.64 -20.79 5.79
C ALA A 186 -1.83 -21.91 6.81
N SER A 187 -2.63 -21.64 7.85
CA SER A 187 -2.95 -22.59 8.90
C SER A 187 -4.19 -22.15 9.66
N VAL A 188 -4.83 -23.09 10.35
CA VAL A 188 -6.02 -22.84 11.14
C VAL A 188 -5.89 -23.55 12.49
N THR A 189 -6.16 -22.82 13.56
CA THR A 189 -6.10 -23.35 14.93
C THR A 189 -7.33 -22.93 15.72
N GLU A 190 -7.76 -23.78 16.66
CA GLU A 190 -8.85 -23.48 17.57
C GLU A 190 -8.28 -23.39 18.98
N LYS A 191 -8.58 -22.31 19.69
CA LYS A 191 -8.15 -22.09 21.08
C LYS A 191 -9.36 -21.75 21.95
N VAL A 192 -9.28 -22.04 23.24
CA VAL A 192 -10.28 -21.60 24.21
C VAL A 192 -9.74 -20.37 24.93
N ARG A 193 -10.46 -19.25 24.86
CA ARG A 193 -10.17 -18.02 25.62
C ARG A 193 -11.36 -17.70 26.51
N CYS A 194 -11.12 -17.58 27.82
CA CYS A 194 -12.16 -17.25 28.80
C CYS A 194 -13.42 -18.14 28.71
N GLY A 195 -13.25 -19.44 28.44
CA GLY A 195 -14.35 -20.40 28.32
C GLY A 195 -15.10 -20.39 26.99
N ARG A 196 -14.73 -19.53 26.03
CA ARG A 196 -15.27 -19.51 24.67
C ARG A 196 -14.25 -20.01 23.67
N LYS A 197 -14.70 -20.77 22.67
CA LYS A 197 -13.84 -21.19 21.56
C LYS A 197 -13.57 -19.98 20.64
N VAL A 198 -12.35 -19.88 20.13
CA VAL A 198 -11.94 -18.88 19.15
C VAL A 198 -11.24 -19.61 18.02
N PHE A 199 -11.72 -19.37 16.79
CA PHE A 199 -11.20 -19.99 15.58
C PHE A 199 -10.22 -19.02 14.92
N ILE A 200 -8.94 -19.37 14.94
CA ILE A 200 -7.84 -18.51 14.52
C ILE A 200 -7.35 -18.96 13.15
N ILE A 201 -7.45 -18.07 12.17
CA ILE A 201 -7.08 -18.29 10.78
C ILE A 201 -5.83 -17.45 10.49
N THR A 202 -4.74 -18.13 10.13
CA THR A 202 -3.51 -17.49 9.66
C THR A 202 -3.54 -17.43 8.15
N ILE A 203 -3.41 -16.24 7.57
CA ILE A 203 -3.56 -16.00 6.13
C ILE A 203 -2.24 -15.49 5.58
N ASN A 204 -1.74 -16.14 4.53
CA ASN A 204 -0.59 -15.70 3.74
C ASN A 204 -0.93 -14.43 2.96
N VAL A 205 -0.07 -13.44 3.09
CA VAL A 205 -0.11 -12.17 2.35
C VAL A 205 1.30 -11.79 1.89
N ILE A 206 1.43 -10.83 1.00
CA ILE A 206 2.73 -10.31 0.56
C ILE A 206 2.85 -8.84 0.97
N LYS A 207 3.89 -8.49 1.72
CA LYS A 207 4.15 -7.09 2.10
C LYS A 207 5.49 -6.63 1.55
N TYR A 208 5.57 -5.34 1.24
CA TYR A 208 6.82 -4.66 0.93
C TYR A 208 7.37 -3.98 2.18
N ASP A 209 8.65 -4.16 2.47
CA ASP A 209 9.32 -3.59 3.64
C ASP A 209 10.33 -2.48 3.29
N GLY A 210 10.28 -1.93 2.09
CA GLY A 210 11.25 -0.93 1.65
C GLY A 210 12.48 -1.50 0.94
N VAL A 211 12.73 -2.81 1.05
CA VAL A 211 13.83 -3.48 0.35
C VAL A 211 13.29 -4.47 -0.68
N GLY A 212 12.28 -5.24 -0.32
CA GLY A 212 11.70 -6.23 -1.21
C GLY A 212 10.32 -6.70 -0.76
N PHE A 213 9.66 -7.45 -1.63
CA PHE A 213 8.40 -8.10 -1.29
C PHE A 213 8.70 -9.43 -0.60
N LYS A 214 8.06 -9.69 0.55
CA LYS A 214 8.20 -10.93 1.30
C LYS A 214 6.84 -11.49 1.67
N ARG A 215 6.79 -12.81 1.83
CA ARG A 215 5.60 -13.51 2.32
C ARG A 215 5.48 -13.30 3.83
N CYS A 216 4.31 -12.85 4.26
CA CYS A 216 3.98 -12.57 5.65
C CYS A 216 2.65 -13.24 6.00
N HIS A 217 2.26 -13.11 7.26
CA HIS A 217 0.99 -13.61 7.74
C HIS A 217 0.16 -12.49 8.36
N VAL A 218 -1.16 -12.57 8.17
CA VAL A 218 -2.14 -11.84 8.97
C VAL A 218 -3.02 -12.84 9.68
N VAL A 219 -3.43 -12.50 10.89
CA VAL A 219 -4.28 -13.35 11.72
C VAL A 219 -5.69 -12.77 11.74
N ARG A 220 -6.67 -13.65 11.63
CA ARG A 220 -8.09 -13.32 11.75
C ARG A 220 -8.74 -14.30 12.69
N GLU A 221 -9.62 -13.80 13.53
CA GLU A 221 -10.28 -14.58 14.56
C GLU A 221 -11.78 -14.59 14.32
N ILE A 222 -12.41 -15.75 14.50
CA ILE A 222 -13.85 -15.92 14.53
C ILE A 222 -14.21 -16.40 15.93
N ASP A 223 -14.88 -15.53 16.69
CA ASP A 223 -15.38 -15.88 18.01
C ASP A 223 -16.53 -16.90 17.91
N GLN A 224 -16.68 -17.73 18.95
CA GLN A 224 -17.80 -18.65 19.04
C GLN A 224 -19.14 -17.92 18.93
N PHE A 225 -20.00 -18.44 18.06
CA PHE A 225 -21.36 -17.96 17.82
C PHE A 225 -22.35 -19.13 17.86
N ASP A 226 -23.60 -18.80 18.18
CA ASP A 226 -24.69 -19.77 18.27
C ASP A 226 -25.51 -19.80 16.97
N GLY A 227 -25.89 -21.00 16.55
CA GLY A 227 -26.69 -21.21 15.34
C GLY A 227 -25.91 -21.05 14.03
N ASP A 228 -26.67 -20.89 12.95
CA ASP A 228 -26.14 -20.77 11.59
C ASP A 228 -26.05 -19.30 11.16
N VAL A 229 -24.86 -18.84 10.81
CA VAL A 229 -24.60 -17.47 10.33
C VAL A 229 -24.29 -17.50 8.83
N ASN A 230 -24.54 -16.39 8.12
CA ASN A 230 -24.17 -16.32 6.70
C ASN A 230 -22.66 -16.22 6.56
N PHE A 231 -22.08 -16.86 5.53
CA PHE A 231 -20.65 -16.74 5.25
C PHE A 231 -20.21 -15.27 5.06
N SER A 232 -21.06 -14.43 4.46
CA SER A 232 -20.76 -13.02 4.22
C SER A 232 -20.65 -12.16 5.48
N ASP A 233 -21.18 -12.63 6.61
CA ASP A 233 -21.12 -11.93 7.90
C ASP A 233 -19.84 -12.27 8.68
N LEU A 234 -19.07 -13.27 8.23
CA LEU A 234 -17.84 -13.69 8.88
C LEU A 234 -16.67 -12.73 8.56
N PRO A 235 -15.70 -12.55 9.49
CA PRO A 235 -14.51 -11.73 9.27
C PRO A 235 -13.63 -12.16 8.08
N VAL A 236 -13.68 -13.44 7.72
CA VAL A 236 -12.93 -14.06 6.64
C VAL A 236 -13.86 -14.98 5.88
N VAL A 237 -13.86 -14.92 4.55
CA VAL A 237 -14.81 -15.64 3.71
C VAL A 237 -14.06 -16.40 2.61
N PRO A 238 -14.24 -17.72 2.47
CA PRO A 238 -13.73 -18.48 1.32
C PRO A 238 -14.35 -18.00 0.02
N PHE A 239 -13.53 -17.79 -1.02
CA PHE A 239 -13.99 -17.24 -2.30
C PHE A 239 -15.06 -18.08 -2.97
N LYS A 240 -14.91 -19.42 -2.94
CA LYS A 240 -15.87 -20.39 -3.50
C LYS A 240 -17.30 -20.26 -2.97
N LEU A 241 -17.48 -19.54 -1.87
CA LEU A 241 -18.78 -19.35 -1.21
C LEU A 241 -19.32 -17.93 -1.41
N SER A 242 -18.56 -17.07 -2.08
CA SER A 242 -18.97 -15.72 -2.44
C SER A 242 -19.92 -15.73 -3.63
N THR A 243 -20.95 -14.88 -3.59
CA THR A 243 -21.93 -14.74 -4.69
C THR A 243 -21.32 -14.05 -5.93
N SER A 244 -20.19 -13.36 -5.76
CA SER A 244 -19.53 -12.56 -6.80
C SER A 244 -18.02 -12.80 -6.78
N GLU A 245 -17.62 -14.08 -6.84
CA GLU A 245 -16.23 -14.52 -6.78
C GLU A 245 -15.36 -13.83 -7.84
N ASP A 246 -15.75 -13.90 -9.11
CA ASP A 246 -14.93 -13.41 -10.23
C ASP A 246 -14.67 -11.91 -10.15
N PHE A 247 -15.74 -11.10 -10.01
CA PHE A 247 -15.62 -9.64 -9.92
C PHE A 247 -14.79 -9.19 -8.70
N LEU A 248 -14.97 -9.85 -7.55
CA LEU A 248 -14.23 -9.52 -6.34
C LEU A 248 -12.74 -9.86 -6.50
N LYS A 249 -12.43 -11.01 -7.09
CA LYS A 249 -11.06 -11.46 -7.32
C LYS A 249 -10.35 -10.55 -8.31
N GLU A 250 -11.01 -10.17 -9.40
CA GLU A 250 -10.49 -9.20 -10.38
C GLU A 250 -10.18 -7.84 -9.74
N SER A 251 -11.11 -7.31 -8.92
CA SER A 251 -10.90 -6.04 -8.22
C SER A 251 -9.73 -6.09 -7.25
N ILE A 252 -9.57 -7.19 -6.49
CA ILE A 252 -8.44 -7.37 -5.57
C ILE A 252 -7.12 -7.48 -6.33
N ILE A 253 -7.08 -8.23 -7.43
CA ILE A 253 -5.88 -8.34 -8.28
C ILE A 253 -5.52 -6.99 -8.89
N ALA A 254 -6.50 -6.19 -9.34
CA ALA A 254 -6.26 -4.85 -9.87
C ALA A 254 -5.64 -3.92 -8.81
N ASN A 255 -6.18 -3.94 -7.58
CA ASN A 255 -5.60 -3.21 -6.46
C ASN A 255 -4.18 -3.72 -6.13
N GLY A 256 -3.95 -5.03 -6.19
CA GLY A 256 -2.63 -5.61 -5.97
C GLY A 256 -1.59 -5.19 -7.01
N LYS A 257 -1.96 -5.16 -8.29
CA LYS A 257 -1.12 -4.61 -9.36
C LYS A 257 -0.72 -3.17 -9.06
N GLN A 258 -1.67 -2.37 -8.60
CA GLN A 258 -1.41 -1.00 -8.21
C GLN A 258 -0.50 -0.92 -6.97
N TYR A 259 -0.71 -1.75 -5.94
CA TYR A 259 0.18 -1.81 -4.76
C TYR A 259 1.63 -2.08 -5.17
N PHE A 260 1.86 -3.12 -5.97
CA PHE A 260 3.21 -3.49 -6.42
C PHE A 260 3.87 -2.35 -7.21
N LYS A 261 3.11 -1.66 -8.06
CA LYS A 261 3.61 -0.49 -8.80
C LYS A 261 3.96 0.67 -7.87
N LEU A 262 3.09 0.98 -6.91
CA LEU A 262 3.25 2.12 -6.02
C LEU A 262 4.39 1.97 -5.01
N THR A 263 4.72 0.74 -4.61
CA THR A 263 5.80 0.47 -3.64
C THR A 263 7.18 0.30 -4.29
N GLN A 264 7.26 0.26 -5.62
CA GLN A 264 8.53 0.20 -6.34
C GLN A 264 9.19 1.58 -6.37
N GLY A 265 10.09 1.81 -5.41
CA GLY A 265 10.78 3.09 -5.25
C GLY A 265 9.86 4.21 -4.77
N ASN A 266 10.34 5.44 -4.88
CA ASN A 266 9.62 6.62 -4.42
C ASN A 266 8.67 7.09 -5.53
N GLN A 267 7.36 7.08 -5.26
CA GLN A 267 6.34 7.41 -6.24
C GLN A 267 5.60 8.69 -5.85
N TYR A 268 5.68 9.70 -6.72
CA TYR A 268 4.96 10.98 -6.55
C TYR A 268 3.64 10.95 -7.33
N MET A 269 2.52 10.92 -6.61
CA MET A 269 1.21 10.61 -7.18
C MET A 269 0.14 11.62 -6.74
N ASN A 270 -0.95 11.67 -7.50
CA ASN A 270 -2.17 12.35 -7.10
C ASN A 270 -3.05 11.39 -6.30
N TYR A 271 -3.70 11.90 -5.25
CA TYR A 271 -4.50 11.11 -4.33
C TYR A 271 -5.81 11.82 -4.00
N GLU A 272 -6.92 11.08 -3.99
CA GLU A 272 -8.24 11.59 -3.61
C GLU A 272 -8.87 10.63 -2.60
N GLY A 273 -8.80 10.98 -1.32
CA GLY A 273 -9.14 10.06 -0.25
C GLY A 273 -8.69 10.48 1.14
N PRO A 274 -8.91 9.62 2.14
CA PRO A 274 -8.44 9.85 3.49
C PRO A 274 -6.97 9.40 3.65
N LEU A 275 -6.20 10.15 4.45
CA LEU A 275 -5.03 9.66 5.16
C LEU A 275 -5.52 8.87 6.38
N LEU A 276 -4.98 7.67 6.55
CA LEU A 276 -5.27 6.76 7.65
C LEU A 276 -4.11 6.80 8.64
N ARG A 277 -4.41 7.07 9.92
CA ARG A 277 -3.40 7.15 10.97
C ARG A 277 -3.81 6.29 12.15
N VAL A 278 -2.90 5.40 12.58
CA VAL A 278 -3.08 4.59 13.78
C VAL A 278 -2.58 5.37 14.99
N ARG A 279 -3.45 5.65 15.97
CA ARG A 279 -3.09 6.25 17.28
C ARG A 279 -3.78 5.48 18.39
N ASN A 280 -3.03 4.99 19.38
CA ASN A 280 -3.57 4.31 20.57
C ASN A 280 -4.63 3.24 20.26
N ALA A 281 -4.38 2.39 19.25
CA ALA A 281 -5.30 1.36 18.73
C ALA A 281 -6.57 1.86 18.01
N TRP A 282 -6.70 3.17 17.74
CA TRP A 282 -7.77 3.74 16.92
C TRP A 282 -7.25 4.18 15.55
N ILE A 283 -8.13 4.14 14.56
CA ILE A 283 -7.84 4.58 13.19
C ILE A 283 -8.50 5.94 12.99
N GLU A 284 -7.68 6.96 12.82
CA GLU A 284 -8.10 8.30 12.45
C GLU A 284 -8.10 8.42 10.93
N LYS A 285 -9.19 8.96 10.36
CA LYS A 285 -9.34 9.19 8.91
C LYS A 285 -9.46 10.69 8.66
N ILE A 286 -8.48 11.25 7.95
CA ILE A 286 -8.42 12.69 7.66
C ILE A 286 -8.42 12.88 6.15
N ARG A 287 -9.26 13.76 5.62
CA ARG A 287 -9.26 14.06 4.17
C ARG A 287 -7.91 14.60 3.73
N ALA A 288 -7.29 13.96 2.74
CA ALA A 288 -5.90 14.22 2.34
C ALA A 288 -5.73 14.41 0.83
N ASP A 289 -6.78 14.90 0.16
CA ASP A 289 -6.78 15.12 -1.28
C ASP A 289 -5.60 16.01 -1.72
N GLY A 290 -4.96 15.60 -2.81
CA GLY A 290 -3.84 16.32 -3.40
C GLY A 290 -2.63 15.43 -3.68
N ARG A 291 -1.44 16.01 -3.53
CA ARG A 291 -0.19 15.36 -3.88
C ARG A 291 0.33 14.53 -2.72
N VAL A 292 0.79 13.31 -3.00
CA VAL A 292 1.32 12.37 -2.02
C VAL A 292 2.63 11.77 -2.54
N MET A 293 3.63 11.67 -1.66
CA MET A 293 4.82 10.87 -1.90
C MET A 293 4.67 9.52 -1.21
N ILE A 294 4.85 8.43 -1.94
CA ILE A 294 4.86 7.08 -1.40
C ILE A 294 6.32 6.70 -1.14
N ASP A 295 6.67 6.58 0.14
CA ASP A 295 8.03 6.27 0.59
C ASP A 295 7.98 5.64 1.98
N ILE A 296 8.20 4.33 2.03
CA ILE A 296 8.18 3.56 3.27
C ILE A 296 9.46 3.73 4.11
N GLN A 297 10.60 4.01 3.46
CA GLN A 297 11.88 4.14 4.15
C GLN A 297 11.95 5.47 4.90
N SER A 298 11.59 6.57 4.23
CA SER A 298 11.48 7.87 4.88
C SER A 298 10.34 7.89 5.90
N PHE A 299 9.23 7.17 5.66
CA PHE A 299 8.17 7.01 6.66
C PHE A 299 8.71 6.40 7.97
N SER A 300 9.40 5.27 7.88
CA SER A 300 9.98 4.57 9.05
C SER A 300 11.03 5.44 9.77
N THR A 301 11.89 6.12 9.00
CA THR A 301 12.90 7.03 9.55
C THR A 301 12.27 8.20 10.32
N MET A 302 11.18 8.76 9.81
CA MET A 302 10.48 9.88 10.44
C MET A 302 9.56 9.46 11.60
N ASN A 303 9.13 8.19 11.60
CA ASN A 303 8.18 7.67 12.58
C ASN A 303 8.70 6.32 13.13
N PRO A 304 9.82 6.31 13.88
CA PRO A 304 10.45 5.07 14.33
C PRO A 304 9.56 4.24 15.27
N ASP A 305 8.68 4.90 16.03
CA ASP A 305 7.76 4.25 16.96
C ASP A 305 6.44 3.78 16.30
N TYR A 306 6.28 3.95 14.98
CA TYR A 306 5.06 3.56 14.29
C TYR A 306 4.94 2.04 14.17
N PRO A 307 3.79 1.42 14.49
CA PRO A 307 3.63 -0.03 14.46
C PRO A 307 3.48 -0.56 13.02
N MET A 308 4.60 -0.69 12.31
CA MET A 308 4.64 -1.17 10.91
C MET A 308 4.61 -2.69 10.77
N GLY A 309 4.87 -3.44 11.85
CA GLY A 309 4.93 -4.91 11.83
C GLY A 309 5.92 -5.41 10.78
N ASP A 310 5.51 -6.37 9.93
CA ASP A 310 6.39 -6.91 8.89
C ASP A 310 6.78 -5.91 7.81
N ALA A 311 6.10 -4.78 7.69
CA ALA A 311 6.44 -3.73 6.73
C ALA A 311 7.59 -2.84 7.21
N ASN A 312 8.09 -3.03 8.44
CA ASN A 312 9.21 -2.25 8.95
C ASN A 312 10.49 -2.56 8.14
N PRO A 313 11.19 -1.55 7.61
CA PRO A 313 12.44 -1.76 6.91
C PRO A 313 13.50 -2.43 7.77
N PRO A 314 14.19 -3.46 7.26
CA PRO A 314 15.26 -4.13 7.99
C PRO A 314 16.49 -3.23 8.12
N ASN A 315 17.30 -3.48 9.15
CA ASN A 315 18.58 -2.78 9.30
C ASN A 315 19.51 -3.07 8.11
N LYS A 316 20.34 -2.09 7.73
CA LYS A 316 21.26 -2.20 6.59
C LYS A 316 22.16 -3.44 6.63
N CYS A 317 22.61 -3.85 7.83
CA CYS A 317 23.45 -5.03 8.02
C CYS A 317 22.70 -6.34 7.72
N ASP A 318 21.41 -6.39 8.01
CA ASP A 318 20.59 -7.60 7.86
C ASP A 318 20.15 -7.84 6.41
N ILE A 319 20.15 -6.78 5.57
CA ILE A 319 19.72 -6.85 4.17
C ILE A 319 20.48 -7.93 3.39
N LYS A 320 21.81 -8.01 3.58
CA LYS A 320 22.64 -9.01 2.88
C LYS A 320 22.22 -10.42 3.25
N MET A 321 22.11 -10.69 4.55
CA MET A 321 21.68 -12.00 5.07
C MET A 321 20.26 -12.37 4.60
N LEU A 322 19.32 -11.42 4.60
CA LEU A 322 17.94 -11.67 4.16
C LEU A 322 17.86 -12.02 2.67
N LYS A 323 18.70 -11.38 1.83
CA LYS A 323 18.80 -11.70 0.41
C LYS A 323 19.41 -13.08 0.19
N GLU A 324 20.47 -13.43 0.92
CA GLU A 324 21.11 -14.75 0.85
C GLU A 324 20.18 -15.89 1.28
N LYS A 325 19.28 -15.63 2.24
CA LYS A 325 18.26 -16.60 2.69
C LYS A 325 17.05 -16.71 1.75
N ASN A 326 17.02 -15.98 0.62
CA ASN A 326 15.88 -15.95 -0.32
C ASN A 326 14.54 -15.58 0.36
N ASN A 327 14.58 -14.67 1.34
CA ASN A 327 13.36 -14.23 2.04
C ASN A 327 12.47 -13.30 1.19
N TYR A 328 12.98 -12.80 0.06
CA TYR A 328 12.26 -11.92 -0.84
C TYR A 328 11.84 -12.66 -2.11
N LEU A 329 10.70 -12.26 -2.66
CA LEU A 329 10.22 -12.70 -3.97
C LEU A 329 11.20 -12.29 -5.07
N GLN A 330 11.49 -13.22 -5.97
CA GLN A 330 12.39 -12.99 -7.08
C GLN A 330 11.70 -12.18 -8.18
N LYS A 331 12.48 -11.49 -9.03
CA LYS A 331 11.93 -10.58 -10.05
C LYS A 331 10.94 -11.26 -11.01
N GLY A 332 11.15 -12.53 -11.35
CA GLY A 332 10.23 -13.32 -12.19
C GLY A 332 8.93 -13.75 -11.51
N GLU A 333 8.84 -13.61 -10.19
CA GLU A 333 7.65 -13.92 -9.40
C GLU A 333 6.76 -12.68 -9.18
N LEU A 334 7.30 -11.46 -9.31
CA LEU A 334 6.57 -10.23 -9.01
C LEU A 334 5.36 -10.01 -9.92
N ASP A 335 5.47 -10.39 -11.19
CA ASP A 335 4.44 -10.17 -12.21
C ASP A 335 3.52 -11.38 -12.41
N GLN A 336 2.95 -11.86 -11.31
CA GLN A 336 2.01 -12.98 -11.30
C GLN A 336 0.71 -12.58 -10.62
N ASP A 337 -0.43 -12.83 -11.27
CA ASP A 337 -1.76 -12.53 -10.71
C ASP A 337 -1.99 -13.20 -9.35
N ALA A 338 -1.39 -14.39 -9.14
CA ALA A 338 -1.41 -15.09 -7.86
C ALA A 338 -0.76 -14.30 -6.71
N ASN A 339 0.27 -13.49 -7.00
CA ASN A 339 0.96 -12.67 -6.00
C ASN A 339 0.27 -11.32 -5.79
N TYR A 340 -0.26 -10.70 -6.86
CA TYR A 340 -1.06 -9.47 -6.73
C TYR A 340 -2.29 -9.69 -5.85
N PHE A 341 -2.91 -10.86 -5.94
CA PHE A 341 -4.04 -11.25 -5.08
C PHE A 341 -3.75 -11.16 -3.57
N LEU A 342 -2.48 -11.31 -3.17
CA LEU A 342 -2.03 -11.33 -1.77
C LEU A 342 -1.60 -9.96 -1.24
N ALA A 343 -1.75 -8.90 -2.04
CA ALA A 343 -1.26 -7.57 -1.73
C ALA A 343 -2.17 -6.80 -0.74
N PRO A 344 -1.59 -5.98 0.16
CA PRO A 344 -2.32 -5.05 1.00
C PRO A 344 -3.09 -3.99 0.21
N ALA A 345 -4.14 -3.47 0.83
CA ALA A 345 -4.94 -2.37 0.29
C ALA A 345 -4.39 -0.96 0.62
N VAL A 346 -3.27 -0.85 1.34
CA VAL A 346 -2.72 0.42 1.82
C VAL A 346 -1.21 0.52 1.64
N VAL A 347 -0.72 1.74 1.46
CA VAL A 347 0.71 2.07 1.32
C VAL A 347 1.09 3.21 2.26
N TYR A 348 2.37 3.27 2.64
CA TYR A 348 2.93 4.32 3.49
C TYR A 348 3.39 5.51 2.66
N GLY A 349 3.08 6.72 3.12
CA GLY A 349 3.50 7.93 2.40
C GLY A 349 3.35 9.22 3.20
N PHE A 350 3.61 10.32 2.53
CA PHE A 350 3.53 11.68 3.04
C PHE A 350 2.55 12.51 2.20
N SER A 351 1.59 13.16 2.87
CA SER A 351 0.68 14.12 2.23
C SER A 351 1.31 15.51 2.23
N PHE A 352 1.53 16.10 1.05
CA PHE A 352 2.01 17.48 0.95
C PHE A 352 0.97 18.51 1.39
N THR A 353 -0.32 18.19 1.24
CA THR A 353 -1.43 19.06 1.65
C THR A 353 -1.51 19.15 3.18
N LEU A 354 -1.49 18.01 3.87
CA LEU A 354 -1.57 17.96 5.34
C LEU A 354 -0.22 18.16 6.02
N LYS A 355 0.88 17.93 5.28
CA LYS A 355 2.26 17.87 5.77
C LYS A 355 2.43 16.81 6.86
N GLU A 356 1.76 15.68 6.68
CA GLU A 356 1.76 14.56 7.63
C GLU A 356 2.05 13.23 6.94
N TRP A 357 2.65 12.32 7.70
CA TRP A 357 2.86 10.92 7.33
C TRP A 357 1.64 10.07 7.69
N GLY A 358 1.29 9.10 6.85
CA GLY A 358 0.22 8.16 7.13
C GLY A 358 0.12 7.02 6.12
N LEU A 359 -0.96 6.25 6.22
CA LEU A 359 -1.31 5.25 5.22
C LEU A 359 -2.37 5.77 4.26
N PHE A 360 -2.27 5.34 3.01
CA PHE A 360 -3.15 5.75 1.91
C PHE A 360 -3.73 4.53 1.24
N GLU A 361 -4.99 4.63 0.80
CA GLU A 361 -5.66 3.54 0.09
C GLU A 361 -5.11 3.41 -1.33
N VAL A 362 -4.69 2.20 -1.70
CA VAL A 362 -4.04 1.93 -2.99
C VAL A 362 -4.94 2.33 -4.17
N SER A 363 -6.24 2.01 -4.10
CA SER A 363 -7.18 2.24 -5.19
C SER A 363 -7.50 3.71 -5.46
N LYS A 364 -7.06 4.64 -4.61
CA LYS A 364 -7.38 6.07 -4.67
C LYS A 364 -6.26 6.93 -5.26
N PHE A 365 -5.19 6.30 -5.75
CA PHE A 365 -4.11 6.96 -6.45
C PHE A 365 -4.37 7.08 -7.94
N SER A 366 -3.95 8.22 -8.51
CA SER A 366 -3.96 8.51 -9.94
C SER A 366 -2.65 9.19 -10.35
N ASN A 367 -2.31 9.10 -11.64
CA ASN A 367 -1.13 9.79 -12.16
C ASN A 367 -1.32 11.31 -12.06
N ILE A 368 -0.23 12.02 -11.78
CA ILE A 368 -0.24 13.48 -11.79
C ILE A 368 -0.30 14.00 -13.23
N ILE A 369 -1.24 14.91 -13.47
CA ILE A 369 -1.23 15.77 -14.66
C ILE A 369 -0.46 17.03 -14.28
N PHE A 370 0.74 17.17 -14.83
CA PHE A 370 1.60 18.35 -14.62
C PHE A 370 1.30 19.44 -15.66
N ASP A 371 1.42 20.70 -15.25
CA ASP A 371 1.26 21.86 -16.13
C ASP A 371 2.61 22.21 -16.79
N SER A 372 2.83 21.77 -18.03
CA SER A 372 4.09 22.01 -18.77
C SER A 372 4.36 23.49 -19.03
N ASP A 373 3.29 24.28 -19.13
CA ASP A 373 3.31 25.69 -19.51
C ASP A 373 3.26 26.59 -18.25
N ALA A 374 3.47 26.02 -17.07
CA ALA A 374 3.36 26.75 -15.81
C ALA A 374 4.29 27.98 -15.75
N LEU A 375 5.52 27.89 -16.27
CA LEU A 375 6.46 29.02 -16.33
C LEU A 375 5.99 30.15 -17.26
N ASP A 376 5.21 29.84 -18.29
CA ASP A 376 4.64 30.84 -19.19
C ASP A 376 3.60 31.69 -18.49
N HIS A 377 2.93 31.15 -17.47
CA HIS A 377 1.94 31.89 -16.68
C HIS A 377 2.55 33.01 -15.86
N ILE A 378 3.82 32.91 -15.45
CA ILE A 378 4.50 33.96 -14.68
C ILE A 378 4.76 35.18 -15.57
N VAL A 379 4.48 36.37 -15.04
CA VAL A 379 4.81 37.65 -15.67
C VAL A 379 6.17 38.12 -15.14
N MET A 380 7.21 37.94 -15.94
CA MET A 380 8.57 38.43 -15.69
C MET A 380 9.32 38.53 -17.02
N SER A 381 10.45 39.24 -17.03
CA SER A 381 11.27 39.39 -18.24
C SER A 381 11.82 38.05 -18.74
N GLN A 382 11.93 37.89 -20.07
CA GLN A 382 12.41 36.65 -20.67
C GLN A 382 13.82 36.27 -20.19
N ASN A 383 14.70 37.25 -19.99
CA ASN A 383 16.04 37.00 -19.46
C ASN A 383 16.01 36.34 -18.07
N LYS A 384 15.11 36.78 -17.18
CA LYS A 384 14.95 36.16 -15.85
C LYS A 384 14.43 34.72 -15.97
N LYS A 385 13.49 34.46 -16.89
CA LYS A 385 12.98 33.11 -17.15
C LYS A 385 14.06 32.18 -17.68
N ASN A 386 14.81 32.61 -18.69
CA ASN A 386 15.89 31.81 -19.27
C ASN A 386 16.98 31.48 -18.24
N MET A 387 17.33 32.44 -17.36
CA MET A 387 18.28 32.20 -16.27
C MET A 387 17.72 31.21 -15.23
N LEU A 388 16.45 31.37 -14.84
CA LEU A 388 15.77 30.46 -13.93
C LEU A 388 15.76 29.04 -14.49
N GLU A 389 15.33 28.86 -15.74
CA GLU A 389 15.28 27.57 -16.44
C GLU A 389 16.66 26.93 -16.55
N GLY A 390 17.68 27.69 -16.97
CA GLY A 390 19.05 27.18 -17.10
C GLY A 390 19.68 26.74 -15.77
N LEU A 391 19.31 27.38 -14.66
CA LEU A 391 19.77 26.99 -13.32
C LEU A 391 19.08 25.75 -12.77
N VAL A 392 17.81 25.52 -13.14
CA VAL A 392 17.02 24.41 -12.60
C VAL A 392 17.01 23.16 -13.50
N SER A 393 17.36 23.30 -14.78
CA SER A 393 17.29 22.21 -15.77
C SER A 393 18.13 20.98 -15.39
N GLN A 394 19.23 21.18 -14.65
CA GLN A 394 20.09 20.09 -14.16
C GLN A 394 19.42 19.18 -13.13
N TYR A 395 18.33 19.62 -12.49
CA TYR A 395 17.59 18.83 -11.49
C TYR A 395 16.46 17.99 -12.09
N ARG A 396 16.26 18.05 -13.41
CA ARG A 396 15.25 17.26 -14.11
C ARG A 396 15.58 15.77 -14.01
N ASP A 397 14.55 14.93 -13.87
CA ASP A 397 14.76 13.49 -13.75
C ASP A 397 15.24 12.87 -15.08
N PRO A 398 16.41 12.18 -15.12
CA PRO A 398 16.96 11.60 -16.35
C PRO A 398 16.05 10.54 -16.99
N ALA A 399 15.19 9.88 -16.20
CA ALA A 399 14.23 8.91 -16.71
C ALA A 399 13.16 9.52 -17.65
N GLN A 400 13.06 10.85 -17.71
CA GLN A 400 12.11 11.57 -18.56
C GLN A 400 12.80 12.38 -19.68
N SER A 401 14.13 12.32 -19.84
CA SER A 401 14.82 12.93 -20.98
C SER A 401 14.77 11.98 -22.19
N THR A 402 14.14 12.43 -23.27
CA THR A 402 14.07 11.73 -24.56
C THR A 402 15.40 11.67 -25.32
N ASP A 403 16.46 12.27 -24.79
CA ASP A 403 17.76 12.30 -25.43
C ASP A 403 18.53 11.02 -25.09
N CYS A 404 18.36 10.03 -25.97
CA CYS A 404 19.12 8.81 -26.01
C CYS A 404 20.58 9.07 -26.40
N ASN A 405 21.39 9.55 -25.46
CA ASN A 405 22.84 9.32 -25.46
C ASN A 405 23.19 8.62 -24.15
N GLY A 406 23.35 7.30 -24.25
CA GLY A 406 23.52 6.41 -23.11
C GLY A 406 24.74 6.78 -22.26
N ILE A 407 24.49 7.38 -21.09
CA ILE A 407 25.25 7.16 -19.87
C ILE A 407 24.23 7.03 -18.75
N VAL A 408 24.03 5.79 -18.29
CA VAL A 408 23.30 5.48 -17.07
C VAL A 408 24.25 5.79 -15.91
N ASN A 409 23.95 6.77 -15.05
CA ASN A 409 24.34 6.83 -13.63
C ASN A 409 24.00 8.18 -12.96
N GLY A 410 22.98 8.21 -12.09
CA GLY A 410 22.83 9.16 -10.98
C GLY A 410 22.69 10.66 -11.32
N LEU A 411 22.42 11.49 -10.31
CA LEU A 411 22.61 12.95 -10.39
C LEU A 411 24.06 13.21 -10.84
N HIS A 412 24.29 13.55 -12.11
CA HIS A 412 25.57 14.15 -12.51
C HIS A 412 25.55 15.61 -12.05
N LEU A 413 25.94 15.81 -10.78
CA LEU A 413 26.54 17.07 -10.36
C LEU A 413 27.70 17.38 -11.32
N PRO A 414 27.96 18.65 -11.67
CA PRO A 414 28.99 19.01 -12.64
C PRO A 414 30.32 18.31 -12.30
N GLU A 415 30.94 17.65 -13.30
CA GLU A 415 32.13 16.78 -13.16
C GLU A 415 33.35 17.47 -12.49
N LYS A 416 33.31 18.79 -12.30
CA LYS A 416 34.26 19.55 -11.49
C LYS A 416 33.50 20.54 -10.61
N SER A 417 33.49 20.29 -9.30
CA SER A 417 33.07 21.31 -8.34
C SER A 417 34.02 22.51 -8.44
N LEU A 418 33.46 23.71 -8.54
CA LEU A 418 34.25 24.95 -8.46
C LEU A 418 34.77 25.20 -7.03
N ASP A 419 34.16 24.53 -6.04
CA ASP A 419 34.59 24.57 -4.66
C ASP A 419 35.67 23.49 -4.40
N PRO A 420 36.78 23.84 -3.72
CA PRO A 420 37.79 22.86 -3.28
C PRO A 420 37.24 21.82 -2.29
N ILE A 421 36.08 22.07 -1.67
CA ILE A 421 35.40 21.15 -0.78
C ILE A 421 34.33 20.38 -1.57
N THR A 422 34.42 19.05 -1.57
CA THR A 422 33.40 18.19 -2.20
C THR A 422 32.03 18.44 -1.57
N ASN A 423 30.98 18.44 -2.41
CA ASN A 423 29.57 18.62 -2.03
C ASN A 423 29.11 20.02 -1.61
N LYS A 424 29.99 21.04 -1.63
CA LYS A 424 29.64 22.41 -1.29
C LYS A 424 29.25 23.23 -2.53
N GLY A 425 28.21 24.08 -2.41
CA GLY A 425 27.81 25.03 -3.47
C GLY A 425 27.05 24.43 -4.66
N ASN A 426 26.60 23.18 -4.55
CA ASN A 426 25.90 22.45 -5.63
C ASN A 426 24.37 22.61 -5.61
N GLY A 427 23.81 23.27 -4.59
CA GLY A 427 22.39 23.61 -4.51
C GLY A 427 22.05 24.87 -5.28
N CYS A 428 20.77 25.04 -5.59
CA CYS A 428 20.26 26.24 -6.24
C CYS A 428 19.25 26.95 -5.33
N ILE A 429 19.67 28.07 -4.76
CA ILE A 429 18.90 28.88 -3.82
C ILE A 429 18.44 30.16 -4.52
N PHE A 430 17.13 30.33 -4.59
CA PHE A 430 16.46 31.51 -5.15
C PHE A 430 15.84 32.34 -4.03
N LEU A 431 16.12 33.65 -4.02
CA LEU A 431 15.44 34.59 -3.13
C LEU A 431 14.43 35.43 -3.91
N CYS A 432 13.15 35.20 -3.65
CA CYS A 432 12.04 35.95 -4.23
C CYS A 432 11.58 37.05 -3.27
N TYR A 433 11.68 38.31 -3.68
CA TYR A 433 11.32 39.45 -2.83
C TYR A 433 10.51 40.51 -3.56
N GLY A 434 9.61 41.16 -2.84
CA GLY A 434 8.75 42.23 -3.36
C GLY A 434 7.37 42.25 -2.69
N PRO A 435 6.46 43.14 -3.11
CA PRO A 435 5.13 43.28 -2.52
C PRO A 435 4.31 41.98 -2.53
N PRO A 436 3.31 41.83 -1.64
CA PRO A 436 2.43 40.66 -1.65
C PRO A 436 1.61 40.58 -2.96
N GLY A 437 1.32 39.35 -3.39
CA GLY A 437 0.45 39.12 -4.56
C GLY A 437 1.10 39.32 -5.94
N THR A 438 2.43 39.42 -6.03
CA THR A 438 3.19 39.61 -7.28
C THR A 438 3.69 38.32 -7.96
N GLY A 439 3.41 37.15 -7.39
CA GLY A 439 3.75 35.85 -8.01
C GLY A 439 5.02 35.16 -7.48
N LYS A 440 5.54 35.55 -6.32
CA LYS A 440 6.70 34.90 -5.66
C LYS A 440 6.51 33.39 -5.45
N THR A 441 5.50 33.01 -4.66
CA THR A 441 5.12 31.62 -4.37
C THR A 441 4.76 30.85 -5.66
N LEU A 442 4.09 31.53 -6.60
CA LEU A 442 3.71 30.96 -7.90
C LEU A 442 4.94 30.57 -8.74
N THR A 443 6.06 31.28 -8.58
CA THR A 443 7.28 30.98 -9.32
C THR A 443 7.87 29.63 -8.92
N ALA A 444 7.98 29.37 -7.62
CA ALA A 444 8.41 28.07 -7.11
C ALA A 444 7.47 26.93 -7.54
N GLN A 445 6.15 27.17 -7.48
CA GLN A 445 5.14 26.22 -7.94
C GLN A 445 5.29 25.89 -9.42
N SER A 446 5.49 26.90 -10.26
CA SER A 446 5.63 26.72 -11.70
C SER A 446 6.91 26.00 -12.07
N VAL A 447 8.01 26.26 -11.34
CA VAL A 447 9.26 25.53 -11.50
C VAL A 447 9.09 24.05 -11.13
N ALA A 448 8.43 23.74 -10.02
CA ALA A 448 8.18 22.35 -9.62
C ALA A 448 7.30 21.61 -10.64
N GLU A 449 6.24 22.26 -11.15
CA GLU A 449 5.37 21.71 -12.20
C GLU A 449 6.13 21.49 -13.52
N HIS A 450 6.94 22.46 -13.95
CA HIS A 450 7.77 22.36 -15.16
C HIS A 450 8.81 21.22 -15.06
N LEU A 451 9.45 21.07 -13.90
CA LEU A 451 10.40 19.98 -13.63
C LEU A 451 9.71 18.63 -13.36
N LYS A 452 8.40 18.63 -13.13
CA LYS A 452 7.59 17.48 -12.69
C LYS A 452 8.09 16.87 -11.38
N LEU A 453 8.53 17.73 -10.46
CA LEU A 453 9.06 17.35 -9.16
C LEU A 453 8.07 17.70 -8.04
N PRO A 454 8.18 17.05 -6.87
CA PRO A 454 7.39 17.43 -5.71
C PRO A 454 7.72 18.85 -5.25
N LEU A 455 6.69 19.59 -4.81
CA LEU A 455 6.87 20.88 -4.14
C LEU A 455 6.58 20.73 -2.66
N TRP A 456 7.59 20.94 -1.82
CA TRP A 456 7.43 20.95 -0.37
C TRP A 456 7.39 22.39 0.15
N ILE A 457 6.19 22.85 0.50
CA ILE A 457 5.98 24.18 1.09
C ILE A 457 6.17 24.09 2.61
N LEU A 458 7.18 24.78 3.13
CA LEU A 458 7.51 24.89 4.54
C LEU A 458 7.14 26.27 5.07
N THR A 459 6.69 26.30 6.31
CA THR A 459 6.48 27.50 7.12
C THR A 459 7.31 27.41 8.40
N VAL A 460 7.32 28.48 9.18
CA VAL A 460 8.02 28.54 10.46
C VAL A 460 7.56 27.44 11.43
N ARG A 461 6.30 26.99 11.30
CA ARG A 461 5.73 25.95 12.18
C ARG A 461 6.41 24.60 12.01
N GLU A 462 6.67 24.16 10.77
CA GLU A 462 7.28 22.86 10.53
C GLU A 462 8.76 22.83 10.92
N LEU A 463 9.40 23.99 10.94
CA LEU A 463 10.80 24.12 11.34
C LEU A 463 10.98 24.22 12.86
N GLY A 464 9.93 24.46 13.63
CA GLY A 464 10.03 24.61 15.08
C GLY A 464 10.47 26.00 15.54
N SER A 465 10.36 26.22 16.85
CA SER A 465 10.52 27.53 17.49
C SER A 465 11.74 27.63 18.40
N THR A 466 12.61 26.61 18.42
CA THR A 466 13.87 26.63 19.16
C THR A 466 15.04 26.28 18.24
N PRO A 467 16.28 26.71 18.53
CA PRO A 467 17.44 26.35 17.73
C PRO A 467 17.62 24.83 17.55
N GLU A 468 17.38 24.04 18.59
CA GLU A 468 17.55 22.59 18.57
C GLU A 468 16.48 21.88 17.73
N SER A 469 15.22 22.32 17.85
CA SER A 469 14.12 21.81 17.02
C SER A 469 14.31 22.18 15.55
N LEU A 470 14.75 23.42 15.28
CA LEU A 470 15.10 23.88 13.94
C LEU A 470 16.19 23.05 13.29
N GLU A 471 17.31 22.83 13.99
CA GLU A 471 18.39 22.02 13.44
C GLU A 471 17.93 20.59 13.14
N THR A 472 17.22 19.97 14.09
CA THR A 472 16.77 18.59 13.96
C THR A 472 15.79 18.41 12.81
N GLU A 473 14.75 19.26 12.73
CA GLU A 473 13.71 19.13 11.71
C GLU A 473 14.20 19.56 10.33
N LEU A 474 15.00 20.64 10.23
CA LEU A 474 15.52 21.08 8.94
C LEU A 474 16.47 20.05 8.33
N VAL A 475 17.34 19.41 9.12
CA VAL A 475 18.21 18.34 8.61
C VAL A 475 17.38 17.19 8.03
N LYS A 476 16.35 16.73 8.75
CA LYS A 476 15.45 15.66 8.27
C LYS A 476 14.74 16.07 6.97
N ILE A 477 14.17 17.27 6.93
CA ILE A 477 13.44 17.77 5.77
C ILE A 477 14.37 17.89 4.56
N LEU A 478 15.58 18.44 4.72
CA LEU A 478 16.56 18.56 3.64
C LEU A 478 16.98 17.17 3.11
N ASP A 479 17.20 16.19 3.97
CA ASP A 479 17.58 14.83 3.55
C ASP A 479 16.46 14.13 2.76
N ILE A 480 15.21 14.26 3.23
CA ILE A 480 14.04 13.71 2.54
C ILE A 480 13.80 14.44 1.22
N ALA A 481 13.87 15.77 1.21
CA ALA A 481 13.70 16.56 0.01
C ALA A 481 14.77 16.22 -1.03
N TYR A 482 16.02 15.97 -0.61
CA TYR A 482 17.07 15.46 -1.50
C TYR A 482 16.72 14.08 -2.07
N THR A 483 16.28 13.15 -1.22
CA THR A 483 15.84 11.80 -1.61
C THR A 483 14.68 11.82 -2.62
N TRP A 484 13.76 12.77 -2.46
CA TRP A 484 12.61 12.97 -3.34
C TRP A 484 12.88 13.85 -4.55
N LYS A 485 14.08 14.45 -4.63
CA LYS A 485 14.40 15.53 -5.57
C LYS A 485 13.35 16.66 -5.50
N ALA A 486 12.81 16.93 -4.32
CA ALA A 486 11.75 17.90 -4.13
C ALA A 486 12.29 19.35 -4.20
N VAL A 487 11.50 20.22 -4.81
CA VAL A 487 11.68 21.67 -4.72
C VAL A 487 11.14 22.12 -3.37
N ILE A 488 11.98 22.76 -2.57
CA ILE A 488 11.55 23.31 -1.28
C ILE A 488 11.14 24.77 -1.48
N LEU A 489 10.02 25.16 -0.89
CA LEU A 489 9.59 26.53 -0.80
C LEU A 489 9.45 26.91 0.68
N LEU A 490 10.30 27.81 1.17
CA LEU A 490 10.08 28.48 2.44
C LEU A 490 9.33 29.77 2.17
N ASP A 491 8.02 29.77 2.48
CA ASP A 491 7.19 30.95 2.32
C ASP A 491 7.30 31.85 3.56
N GLU A 492 7.41 33.15 3.35
CA GLU A 492 7.53 34.16 4.42
C GLU A 492 8.74 33.95 5.34
N ALA A 493 9.90 33.67 4.74
CA ALA A 493 11.16 33.38 5.42
C ALA A 493 11.80 34.62 6.10
N ASP A 494 11.05 35.70 6.35
CA ASP A 494 11.51 36.98 6.88
C ASP A 494 12.33 36.82 8.18
N ILE A 495 11.90 35.89 9.05
CA ILE A 495 12.56 35.61 10.34
C ILE A 495 14.01 35.17 10.13
N TYR A 496 14.27 34.37 9.09
CA TYR A 496 15.58 33.82 8.75
C TYR A 496 16.41 34.73 7.83
N LEU A 497 15.77 35.72 7.20
CA LEU A 497 16.39 36.57 6.17
C LEU A 497 16.85 37.95 6.67
N GLU A 498 16.32 38.40 7.81
CA GLU A 498 16.63 39.72 8.35
C GLU A 498 18.04 39.79 8.95
N LYS A 499 18.64 40.98 8.90
CA LYS A 499 19.95 41.26 9.51
C LYS A 499 19.94 40.94 11.01
N ARG A 500 21.02 40.31 11.47
CA ARG A 500 21.23 40.03 12.91
C ARG A 500 21.22 41.31 13.73
N THR A 501 20.49 41.30 14.84
CA THR A 501 20.42 42.43 15.80
C THR A 501 21.04 42.02 17.13
N THR A 502 21.60 42.96 17.89
CA THR A 502 22.22 42.66 19.19
C THR A 502 21.22 42.26 20.28
N ILE A 503 19.92 42.44 20.02
CA ILE A 503 18.84 42.29 21.00
C ILE A 503 18.32 40.85 21.02
N ASP A 504 18.33 40.14 19.88
CA ASP A 504 17.70 38.82 19.75
C ASP A 504 18.74 37.71 19.46
N LEU A 505 19.34 37.20 20.54
CA LEU A 505 20.34 36.12 20.48
C LEU A 505 19.77 34.80 19.94
N ILE A 506 18.52 34.48 20.30
CA ILE A 506 17.87 33.21 19.89
C ILE A 506 17.65 33.23 18.39
N ARG A 507 17.09 34.31 17.86
CA ARG A 507 16.89 34.48 16.42
C ARG A 507 18.21 34.48 15.65
N ASN A 508 19.24 35.17 16.15
CA ASN A 508 20.55 35.16 15.49
C ASN A 508 21.14 33.74 15.41
N THR A 509 20.96 32.95 16.46
CA THR A 509 21.36 31.53 16.48
C THR A 509 20.57 30.74 15.43
N MET A 510 19.26 30.91 15.36
CA MET A 510 18.43 30.27 14.33
C MET A 510 18.84 30.64 12.90
N VAL A 511 19.08 31.93 12.63
CA VAL A 511 19.60 32.42 11.34
C VAL A 511 20.94 31.76 11.02
N GLY A 512 21.84 31.65 12.00
CA GLY A 512 23.14 31.00 11.85
C GLY A 512 23.03 29.51 11.49
N ILE A 513 22.18 28.77 12.21
CA ILE A 513 21.91 27.34 11.94
C ILE A 513 21.30 27.18 10.55
N PHE A 514 20.29 27.97 10.23
CA PHE A 514 19.60 27.94 8.95
C PHE A 514 20.57 28.11 7.78
N LEU A 515 21.40 29.15 7.80
CA LEU A 515 22.36 29.42 6.71
C LEU A 515 23.45 28.37 6.58
N ARG A 516 23.91 27.81 7.71
CA ARG A 516 24.87 26.69 7.70
C ARG A 516 24.29 25.46 7.03
N LEU A 517 23.03 25.12 7.31
CA LEU A 517 22.38 23.94 6.73
C LEU A 517 22.08 24.12 5.23
N LEU A 518 21.72 25.34 4.80
CA LEU A 518 21.50 25.62 3.38
C LEU A 518 22.77 25.53 2.53
N GLU A 519 23.95 25.80 3.10
CA GLU A 519 25.24 25.80 2.39
C GLU A 519 25.63 24.44 1.80
N TYR A 520 25.18 23.36 2.44
CA TYR A 520 25.48 21.98 2.05
C TYR A 520 24.32 21.30 1.30
N TYR A 521 23.17 21.96 1.19
CA TYR A 521 22.03 21.38 0.47
C TYR A 521 22.29 21.38 -1.03
N GLN A 522 21.99 20.26 -1.69
CA GLN A 522 22.27 20.03 -3.11
C GLN A 522 21.02 20.06 -3.99
N GLY A 523 19.87 20.49 -3.48
CA GLY A 523 18.62 20.60 -4.23
C GLY A 523 18.23 22.04 -4.55
N VAL A 524 16.95 22.22 -4.93
CA VAL A 524 16.37 23.53 -5.26
C VAL A 524 15.60 24.08 -4.07
N ILE A 525 15.90 25.32 -3.67
CA ILE A 525 15.20 26.04 -2.61
C ILE A 525 14.74 27.40 -3.11
N PHE A 526 13.46 27.71 -2.89
CA PHE A 526 12.90 29.05 -3.02
C PHE A 526 12.64 29.63 -1.64
N LEU A 527 13.19 30.80 -1.37
CA LEU A 527 12.89 31.62 -0.20
C LEU A 527 12.02 32.79 -0.64
N THR A 528 10.88 33.03 0.02
CA THR A 528 10.05 34.21 -0.27
C THR A 528 10.06 35.19 0.90
N THR A 529 10.07 36.48 0.57
CA THR A 529 9.89 37.56 1.55
C THR A 529 8.99 38.65 0.99
N ASN A 530 8.11 39.18 1.84
CA ASN A 530 7.26 40.33 1.50
C ASN A 530 7.92 41.67 1.89
N ARG A 531 8.99 41.63 2.68
CA ARG A 531 9.61 42.82 3.23
C ARG A 531 10.82 43.20 2.36
N VAL A 532 10.93 44.49 2.06
CA VAL A 532 12.11 45.07 1.42
C VAL A 532 13.06 45.45 2.56
N ILE A 533 13.78 44.47 3.12
CA ILE A 533 14.68 44.65 4.27
C ILE A 533 16.13 44.68 3.81
N THR A 534 17.00 45.26 4.63
CA THR A 534 18.43 44.94 4.64
C THR A 534 18.61 43.47 5.02
N PHE A 535 18.94 42.65 4.04
CA PHE A 535 19.31 41.25 4.24
C PHE A 535 20.62 41.14 5.05
N ASP A 536 20.79 40.03 5.77
CA ASP A 536 22.09 39.67 6.32
C ASP A 536 23.07 39.37 5.18
N ASP A 537 24.28 39.94 5.24
CA ASP A 537 25.29 39.78 4.20
C ASP A 537 25.67 38.30 3.98
N ALA A 538 25.51 37.45 5.01
CA ALA A 538 25.77 36.01 4.90
C ALA A 538 24.71 35.25 4.08
N ILE A 539 23.49 35.79 3.93
CA ILE A 539 22.48 35.26 3.00
C ILE A 539 22.89 35.61 1.58
N CYS A 540 23.34 36.85 1.37
CA CYS A 540 23.64 37.34 0.04
C CYS A 540 24.74 36.53 -0.66
N SER A 541 25.67 35.95 0.10
CA SER A 541 26.72 35.07 -0.42
C SER A 541 26.27 33.63 -0.71
N ARG A 542 25.08 33.21 -0.25
CA ARG A 542 24.55 31.84 -0.41
C ARG A 542 23.42 31.74 -1.46
N VAL A 543 22.84 32.87 -1.85
CA VAL A 543 21.77 32.92 -2.86
C VAL A 543 22.38 32.95 -4.26
N ASN A 544 21.97 32.03 -5.14
CA ASN A 544 22.44 31.99 -6.52
C ASN A 544 21.78 33.07 -7.39
N MET A 545 20.49 33.34 -7.15
CA MET A 545 19.73 34.31 -7.94
C MET A 545 18.69 35.06 -7.10
N PHE A 546 18.72 36.39 -7.24
CA PHE A 546 17.75 37.30 -6.64
C PHE A 546 16.63 37.61 -7.63
N LEU A 547 15.41 37.24 -7.28
CA LEU A 547 14.22 37.48 -8.08
C LEU A 547 13.42 38.63 -7.45
N HIS A 548 13.66 39.84 -7.96
CA HIS A 548 12.85 41.00 -7.61
C HIS A 548 11.52 41.02 -8.36
N TYR A 549 10.43 41.16 -7.61
CA TYR A 549 9.07 41.34 -8.10
C TYR A 549 8.59 42.76 -7.78
N PRO A 550 8.67 43.70 -8.73
CA PRO A 550 8.17 45.06 -8.52
C PRO A 550 6.64 45.07 -8.42
N LYS A 551 6.08 46.23 -8.06
CA LYS A 551 4.64 46.47 -8.17
C LYS A 551 4.24 46.32 -9.65
N LEU A 552 3.12 45.66 -9.91
CA LEU A 552 2.65 45.36 -11.25
C LEU A 552 2.30 46.64 -12.00
N GLY A 553 2.83 46.79 -13.22
CA GLY A 553 2.43 47.84 -14.15
C GLY A 553 1.07 47.54 -14.81
N GLN A 554 0.57 48.49 -15.60
CA GLN A 554 -0.69 48.33 -16.35
C GLN A 554 -0.60 47.16 -17.34
N ASP A 555 0.51 47.06 -18.08
CA ASP A 555 0.76 45.96 -19.04
C ASP A 555 0.85 44.60 -18.33
N ASP A 556 1.51 44.53 -17.17
CA ASP A 556 1.60 43.29 -16.39
C ASP A 556 0.21 42.82 -15.94
N ARG A 557 -0.62 43.75 -15.43
CA ARG A 557 -2.00 43.45 -15.03
C ARG A 557 -2.83 43.01 -16.23
N ARG A 558 -2.70 43.67 -17.38
CA ARG A 558 -3.37 43.28 -18.63
C ARG A 558 -3.02 41.84 -19.03
N GLN A 559 -1.75 41.45 -18.93
CA GLN A 559 -1.32 40.08 -19.20
C GLN A 559 -1.92 39.08 -18.20
N ILE A 560 -1.94 39.41 -16.90
CA ILE A 560 -2.52 38.55 -15.85
C ILE A 560 -4.02 38.35 -16.07
N TRP A 561 -4.76 39.44 -16.31
CA TRP A 561 -6.19 39.38 -16.65
C TRP A 561 -6.42 38.50 -17.87
N SER A 562 -5.70 38.75 -18.96
CA SER A 562 -5.81 37.98 -20.21
C SER A 562 -5.59 36.48 -19.98
N LYS A 563 -4.54 36.11 -19.21
CA LYS A 563 -4.25 34.72 -18.86
C LYS A 563 -5.39 34.07 -18.06
N PHE A 564 -5.90 34.73 -17.02
CA PHE A 564 -6.99 34.16 -16.22
C PHE A 564 -8.30 34.04 -17.00
N ILE A 565 -8.65 35.06 -17.79
CA ILE A 565 -9.85 35.08 -18.64
C ILE A 565 -9.79 33.95 -19.67
N LYS A 566 -8.66 33.82 -20.38
CA LYS A 566 -8.46 32.79 -21.40
C LYS A 566 -8.52 31.39 -20.79
N ARG A 567 -7.85 31.16 -19.66
CA ARG A 567 -7.84 29.86 -18.96
C ARG A 567 -9.23 29.46 -18.45
N ALA A 568 -10.03 30.44 -18.02
CA ALA A 568 -11.40 30.20 -17.55
C ALA A 568 -12.46 30.26 -18.68
N ASN A 569 -12.05 30.52 -19.92
CA ASN A 569 -12.92 30.69 -21.09
C ASN A 569 -14.06 31.70 -20.85
N LEU A 570 -13.73 32.87 -20.30
CA LEU A 570 -14.73 33.88 -19.92
C LEU A 570 -14.98 34.88 -21.07
N PRO A 571 -16.25 35.30 -21.31
CA PRO A 571 -16.62 36.18 -22.42
C PRO A 571 -16.38 37.68 -22.10
N ILE A 572 -15.22 38.01 -21.55
CA ILE A 572 -14.84 39.38 -21.13
C ILE A 572 -13.44 39.71 -21.65
N LYS A 573 -13.11 41.01 -21.79
CA LYS A 573 -11.81 41.45 -22.31
C LYS A 573 -10.95 42.03 -21.18
N ALA A 574 -9.66 41.69 -21.19
CA ALA A 574 -8.71 42.13 -20.16
C ALA A 574 -8.50 43.66 -20.15
N ASP A 575 -8.63 44.31 -21.30
CA ASP A 575 -8.35 45.74 -21.51
C ASP A 575 -9.26 46.63 -20.68
N GLU A 576 -10.46 46.15 -20.32
CA GLU A 576 -11.44 46.90 -19.52
C GLU A 576 -11.04 46.99 -18.04
N PHE A 577 -10.07 46.19 -17.59
CA PHE A 577 -9.73 46.05 -16.17
C PHE A 577 -8.27 46.35 -15.81
N SER A 578 -7.39 46.60 -16.80
CA SER A 578 -5.95 46.82 -16.57
C SER A 578 -5.63 48.08 -15.77
N ASP A 579 -6.56 49.05 -15.78
CA ASP A 579 -6.38 50.36 -15.16
C ASP A 579 -6.54 50.31 -13.64
N TYR A 580 -7.26 49.31 -13.14
CA TYR A 580 -7.44 49.11 -11.70
C TYR A 580 -6.14 48.59 -11.06
N ASP A 581 -5.65 49.30 -10.04
CA ASP A 581 -4.44 48.95 -9.29
C ASP A 581 -4.68 47.73 -8.37
N LEU A 582 -4.65 46.55 -8.98
CA LEU A 582 -4.86 45.26 -8.34
C LEU A 582 -3.64 44.37 -8.49
N ASN A 583 -3.30 43.62 -7.43
CA ASN A 583 -2.28 42.58 -7.51
C ASN A 583 -2.85 41.28 -8.13
N GLY A 584 -1.99 40.33 -8.50
CA GLY A 584 -2.41 39.11 -9.17
C GLY A 584 -3.35 38.23 -8.33
N ARG A 585 -3.21 38.24 -7.00
CA ARG A 585 -4.10 37.53 -6.07
C ARG A 585 -5.49 38.18 -6.04
N GLU A 586 -5.53 39.51 -6.03
CA GLU A 586 -6.78 40.28 -6.06
C GLU A 586 -7.53 40.08 -7.38
N ILE A 587 -6.83 40.13 -8.52
CA ILE A 587 -7.42 39.87 -9.84
C ILE A 587 -8.11 38.50 -9.86
N ARG A 588 -7.43 37.44 -9.38
CA ARG A 588 -8.00 36.09 -9.30
C ARG A 588 -9.24 36.04 -8.39
N ASN A 589 -9.18 36.70 -7.24
CA ASN A 589 -10.28 36.73 -6.28
C ASN A 589 -11.51 37.47 -6.85
N VAL A 590 -11.29 38.61 -7.53
CA VAL A 590 -12.33 39.37 -8.23
C VAL A 590 -13.04 38.49 -9.26
N LEU A 591 -12.28 37.85 -10.15
CA LEU A 591 -12.83 36.97 -11.18
C LEU A 591 -13.63 35.81 -10.58
N HIS A 592 -13.12 35.20 -9.52
CA HIS A 592 -13.81 34.12 -8.84
C HIS A 592 -15.13 34.57 -8.22
N ALA A 593 -15.13 35.70 -7.49
CA ALA A 593 -16.34 36.26 -6.88
C ALA A 593 -17.37 36.67 -7.95
N ALA A 594 -16.95 37.38 -8.99
CA ALA A 594 -17.82 37.81 -10.08
C ALA A 594 -18.46 36.59 -10.79
N ARG A 595 -17.68 35.54 -11.05
CA ARG A 595 -18.17 34.28 -11.63
C ARG A 595 -19.21 33.58 -10.74
N LEU A 596 -18.98 33.52 -9.42
CA LEU A 596 -19.94 32.94 -8.48
C LEU A 596 -21.24 33.74 -8.43
N LEU A 597 -21.16 35.07 -8.41
CA LEU A 597 -22.34 35.95 -8.42
C LEU A 597 -23.17 35.79 -9.70
N ALA A 598 -22.51 35.73 -10.86
CA ALA A 598 -23.18 35.49 -12.14
C ALA A 598 -23.87 34.11 -12.17
N LYS A 599 -23.15 33.06 -11.75
CA LYS A 599 -23.67 31.68 -11.68
C LYS A 599 -24.89 31.57 -10.77
N ASN A 600 -24.87 32.20 -9.60
CA ASN A 600 -26.00 32.20 -8.66
C ASN A 600 -27.24 32.92 -9.21
N LYS A 601 -27.04 33.92 -10.09
CA LYS A 601 -28.13 34.62 -10.78
C LYS A 601 -28.59 33.90 -12.07
N GLY A 602 -27.98 32.78 -12.42
CA GLY A 602 -28.26 32.05 -13.66
C GLY A 602 -27.92 32.84 -14.92
N LYS A 603 -27.00 33.83 -14.83
CA LYS A 603 -26.59 34.70 -15.93
C LYS A 603 -25.14 34.43 -16.32
N GLU A 604 -24.80 34.77 -17.56
CA GLU A 604 -23.39 34.81 -17.98
C GLU A 604 -22.65 35.95 -17.28
N LEU A 605 -21.33 35.80 -17.13
CA LEU A 605 -20.47 36.81 -16.51
C LEU A 605 -20.33 38.01 -17.44
N THR A 606 -20.74 39.19 -16.99
CA THR A 606 -20.54 40.46 -17.72
C THR A 606 -19.41 41.29 -17.12
N ALA A 607 -18.88 42.23 -17.90
CA ALA A 607 -17.87 43.17 -17.42
C ALA A 607 -18.36 44.02 -16.24
N GLU A 608 -19.65 44.41 -16.24
CA GLU A 608 -20.28 45.14 -15.14
C GLU A 608 -20.16 44.37 -13.81
N ASN A 609 -20.39 43.06 -13.81
CA ASN A 609 -20.27 42.26 -12.59
C ASN A 609 -18.84 42.25 -12.04
N VAL A 610 -17.84 42.29 -12.92
CA VAL A 610 -16.43 42.36 -12.52
C VAL A 610 -16.14 43.74 -11.93
N VAL A 611 -16.58 44.82 -12.57
CA VAL A 611 -16.41 46.20 -12.09
C VAL A 611 -17.08 46.41 -10.74
N ASP A 612 -18.28 45.87 -10.52
CA ASP A 612 -18.98 45.96 -9.23
C ASP A 612 -18.17 45.34 -8.10
N VAL A 613 -17.60 44.15 -8.33
CA VAL A 613 -16.73 43.47 -7.34
C VAL A 613 -15.44 44.27 -7.10
N ILE A 614 -14.86 44.86 -8.15
CA ILE A 614 -13.67 45.72 -8.00
C ILE A 614 -13.99 46.93 -7.12
N LYS A 615 -15.12 47.61 -7.34
CA LYS A 615 -15.54 48.77 -6.55
C LYS A 615 -15.66 48.43 -5.07
N ILE A 616 -16.32 47.33 -4.73
CA ILE A 616 -16.46 46.86 -3.34
C ILE A 616 -15.08 46.64 -2.67
N ILE A 617 -14.13 46.04 -3.39
CA ILE A 617 -12.77 45.83 -2.86
C ILE A 617 -12.02 47.16 -2.68
N GLN A 618 -12.22 48.11 -3.59
CA GLN A 618 -11.60 49.44 -3.50
C GLN A 618 -12.16 50.26 -2.34
N GLU A 619 -13.49 50.24 -2.14
CA GLU A 619 -14.16 50.86 -0.98
C GLU A 619 -13.59 50.31 0.32
N PHE A 620 -13.52 48.98 0.46
CA PHE A 620 -12.91 48.34 1.64
C PHE A 620 -11.45 48.78 1.87
N LYS A 621 -10.64 48.89 0.81
CA LYS A 621 -9.25 49.37 0.91
C LYS A 621 -9.18 50.82 1.36
N GLN A 622 -10.08 51.68 0.87
CA GLN A 622 -10.15 53.08 1.26
C GLN A 622 -10.50 53.19 2.75
N GLU A 623 -11.56 52.54 3.19
CA GLU A 623 -11.96 52.49 4.61
C GLU A 623 -10.84 51.96 5.52
N THR A 624 -10.17 50.88 5.12
CA THR A 624 -9.06 50.30 5.90
C THR A 624 -7.88 51.28 6.01
N ASN A 625 -7.57 52.00 4.94
CA ASN A 625 -6.48 52.99 4.95
C ASN A 625 -6.85 54.22 5.79
N GLU A 626 -8.11 54.65 5.79
CA GLU A 626 -8.61 55.71 6.66
C GLU A 626 -8.54 55.31 8.13
N MET A 627 -8.96 54.08 8.47
CA MET A 627 -8.84 53.56 9.83
C MET A 627 -7.40 53.46 10.32
N LYS A 628 -6.45 53.08 9.46
CA LYS A 628 -5.02 53.07 9.80
C LYS A 628 -4.49 54.47 10.07
N LYS A 629 -4.83 55.44 9.21
CA LYS A 629 -4.44 56.85 9.39
C LYS A 629 -5.03 57.50 10.64
N ASN A 630 -6.15 57.00 11.15
CA ASN A 630 -6.79 57.50 12.37
C ASN A 630 -6.25 56.83 13.64
N ASN A 631 -5.48 55.74 13.52
CA ASN A 631 -4.90 54.99 14.64
C ASN A 631 -3.37 55.20 14.80
N ASP A 632 -2.71 55.76 13.79
CA ASP A 632 -1.35 56.30 13.86
C ASP A 632 -1.39 57.79 14.26
#